data_AF-A0A565BM31-F1
#
_entry.id   AF-A0A565BM31-F1
#
_cell.length_a   1.000
_cell.length_b   1.000
_cell.length_c   1.000
_cell.angle_alpha   90.00
_cell.angle_beta   90.00
_cell.angle_gamma   90.00
#
_symmetry.space_group_name_H-M   'P 1'
#
loop_
_entity.id
_entity.type
_entity.pdbx_description
1 polymer ?
#
loop_
_entity_poly.entity_id
_entity_poly.type
_entity_poly.pdbx_seq_one_letter_code
_entity_poly.pdbx_strand_id
1 'polypeptide(L)'
;MEAKQGNSSAVVAGVSAAATTAFTAVMSNPAMALVDERMSTEGTGLPFGLSNNLLGWILFGVFGLIWTFYFVYTGSLEEDEESGLSL
;
A
#
# COMPACT_ATOMS: atom_id res chain seq x y z
N MET A 1 -54.03 -20.85 37.09
CA MET A 1 -52.59 -20.80 36.73
C MET A 1 -52.50 -19.96 35.47
N GLU A 2 -52.21 -18.67 35.62
CA GLU A 2 -52.08 -17.75 34.47
C GLU A 2 -50.77 -18.03 33.73
N ALA A 3 -50.86 -18.29 32.43
CA ALA A 3 -49.70 -18.42 31.55
C ALA A 3 -49.17 -17.03 31.22
N LYS A 4 -47.96 -16.74 31.71
CA LYS A 4 -47.21 -15.49 31.50
C LYS A 4 -46.93 -15.28 30.00
N GLN A 5 -47.68 -14.40 29.37
CA GLN A 5 -47.53 -14.04 27.96
C GLN A 5 -46.28 -13.18 27.73
N GLY A 6 -45.23 -13.83 27.25
CA GLY A 6 -44.44 -13.37 26.09
C GLY A 6 -43.51 -12.17 26.24
N ASN A 7 -42.26 -12.43 26.67
CA ASN A 7 -41.09 -11.57 26.41
C ASN A 7 -40.58 -11.66 24.95
N SER A 8 -41.29 -12.41 24.09
CA SER A 8 -40.85 -12.71 22.72
C SER A 8 -40.87 -11.49 21.79
N SER A 9 -41.76 -10.52 22.04
CA SER A 9 -41.86 -9.32 21.19
C SER A 9 -40.65 -8.38 21.36
N ALA A 10 -40.06 -8.32 22.56
CA ALA A 10 -38.87 -7.50 22.83
C ALA A 10 -37.59 -8.11 22.22
N VAL A 11 -37.47 -9.44 22.22
CA VAL A 11 -36.34 -10.15 21.61
C VAL A 11 -36.39 -10.06 20.07
N VAL A 12 -37.57 -10.19 19.47
CA VAL A 12 -37.75 -10.07 18.01
C VAL A 12 -37.55 -8.61 17.55
N ALA A 13 -37.96 -7.62 18.34
CA ALA A 13 -37.70 -6.21 18.08
C ALA A 13 -36.20 -5.85 18.20
N GLY A 14 -35.48 -6.45 19.16
CA GLY A 14 -34.03 -6.26 19.34
C GLY A 14 -33.20 -6.86 18.20
N VAL A 15 -33.57 -8.05 17.72
CA VAL A 15 -32.89 -8.72 16.58
C VAL A 15 -33.09 -7.95 15.28
N SER A 16 -34.28 -7.40 15.06
CA SER A 16 -34.58 -6.62 13.85
C SER A 16 -33.90 -5.24 13.86
N ALA A 17 -33.79 -4.59 15.02
CA ALA A 17 -33.03 -3.34 15.19
C ALA A 17 -31.50 -3.53 15.03
N ALA A 18 -30.95 -4.63 15.55
CA ALA A 18 -29.54 -4.96 15.37
C ALA A 18 -29.22 -5.35 13.90
N ALA A 19 -30.11 -6.08 13.24
CA ALA A 19 -29.97 -6.43 11.84
C ALA A 19 -30.04 -5.19 10.93
N THR A 20 -30.97 -4.27 11.20
CA THR A 20 -31.10 -3.03 10.42
C THR A 20 -29.93 -2.08 10.63
N THR A 21 -29.42 -1.92 11.86
CA THR A 21 -28.22 -1.09 12.12
C THR A 21 -26.97 -1.65 11.45
N ALA A 22 -26.76 -2.96 11.50
CA ALA A 22 -25.67 -3.63 10.80
C ALA A 22 -25.78 -3.48 9.27
N PHE A 23 -26.99 -3.65 8.71
CA PHE A 23 -27.21 -3.40 7.28
C PHE A 23 -26.97 -1.94 6.90
N THR A 24 -27.42 -0.98 7.70
CA THR A 24 -27.18 0.45 7.42
C THR A 24 -25.71 0.85 7.54
N ALA A 25 -24.94 0.21 8.42
CA ALA A 25 -23.50 0.44 8.56
C ALA A 25 -22.68 -0.17 7.40
N VAL A 26 -23.15 -1.27 6.82
CA VAL A 26 -22.56 -1.85 5.59
C VAL A 26 -22.97 -1.06 4.35
N MET A 27 -24.17 -0.46 4.36
CA MET A 27 -24.67 0.38 3.27
C MET A 27 -24.25 1.86 3.37
N SER A 28 -23.71 2.29 4.52
CA SER A 28 -23.12 3.63 4.66
C SER A 28 -21.80 3.67 3.89
N ASN A 29 -21.90 3.82 2.58
CA ASN A 29 -20.75 4.06 1.74
C ASN A 29 -20.31 5.51 2.00
N PRO A 30 -19.15 5.76 2.63
CA PRO A 30 -18.67 7.13 2.83
C PRO A 30 -18.57 7.80 1.46
N ALA A 31 -19.29 8.91 1.30
CA ALA A 31 -19.13 9.75 0.13
C ALA A 31 -17.75 10.40 0.20
N MET A 32 -16.78 9.78 -0.46
CA MET A 32 -15.43 10.32 -0.62
C MET A 32 -15.54 11.58 -1.48
N ALA A 33 -15.58 12.74 -0.84
CA ALA A 33 -15.52 14.04 -1.51
C ALA A 33 -14.07 14.31 -1.95
N LEU A 34 -13.54 13.46 -2.83
CA LEU A 34 -12.27 13.70 -3.50
C LEU A 34 -12.59 14.66 -4.64
N VAL A 35 -12.26 15.94 -4.43
CA VAL A 35 -12.36 16.97 -5.46
C VAL A 35 -11.47 16.61 -6.66
N ASP A 36 -10.35 15.91 -6.42
CA ASP A 36 -9.41 15.42 -7.42
C ASP A 36 -8.82 14.05 -7.04
N GLU A 37 -8.40 13.29 -8.05
CA GLU A 37 -7.59 12.07 -7.89
C GLU A 37 -6.13 12.47 -7.67
N ARG A 38 -5.53 12.00 -6.58
CA ARG A 38 -4.14 12.28 -6.23
C ARG A 38 -3.45 10.98 -5.84
N MET A 39 -2.15 10.83 -6.13
CA MET A 39 -1.42 9.59 -5.83
C MET A 39 -1.35 9.26 -4.33
N SER A 40 -1.48 10.25 -3.43
CA SER A 40 -1.61 10.07 -1.97
C SER A 40 -0.56 9.17 -1.30
N THR A 41 0.65 9.04 -1.86
CA THR A 41 1.69 8.14 -1.32
C THR A 41 2.65 8.81 -0.34
N GLU A 42 2.48 10.09 -0.06
CA GLU A 42 3.20 10.80 1.01
C GLU A 42 2.83 10.24 2.39
N GLY A 43 3.80 10.13 3.30
CA GLY A 43 3.57 9.60 4.65
C GLY A 43 3.32 8.08 4.74
N THR A 44 3.24 7.36 3.62
CA THR A 44 3.00 5.90 3.59
C THR A 44 4.24 5.05 3.89
N GLY A 45 5.44 5.66 3.86
CA GLY A 45 6.70 4.96 4.15
C GLY A 45 7.15 3.98 3.06
N LEU A 46 6.67 4.13 1.82
CA LEU A 46 7.08 3.27 0.71
C LEU A 46 8.60 3.32 0.50
N PRO A 47 9.29 2.17 0.36
CA PRO A 47 10.73 2.11 0.18
C PRO A 47 11.12 2.86 -1.09
N PHE A 48 12.06 3.80 -0.98
CA PHE A 48 12.50 4.69 -2.07
C PHE A 48 11.36 5.47 -2.76
N GLY A 49 10.18 5.59 -2.14
CA GLY A 49 9.02 6.26 -2.74
C GLY A 49 8.37 5.50 -3.90
N LEU A 50 8.56 4.18 -4.01
CA LEU A 50 8.06 3.37 -5.12
C LEU A 50 6.55 3.07 -4.97
N SER A 51 5.72 3.95 -5.52
CA SER A 51 4.26 3.77 -5.58
C SER A 51 3.77 2.94 -6.78
N ASN A 52 4.68 2.60 -7.69
CA ASN A 52 4.40 1.83 -8.91
C ASN A 52 5.59 0.91 -9.23
N ASN A 53 5.32 -0.32 -9.67
CA ASN A 53 6.34 -1.29 -10.09
C ASN A 53 7.26 -0.74 -11.20
N LEU A 54 6.73 0.05 -12.13
CA LEU A 54 7.53 0.69 -13.19
C LEU A 54 8.61 1.60 -12.62
N LEU A 55 8.34 2.26 -11.49
CA LEU A 55 9.30 3.15 -10.82
C LEU A 55 10.52 2.37 -10.32
N GLY A 56 10.32 1.14 -9.83
CA GLY A 56 11.40 0.23 -9.47
C GLY A 56 12.22 -0.24 -10.67
N TRP A 57 11.55 -0.52 -11.80
CA TRP A 57 12.24 -0.86 -13.05
C TRP A 57 13.02 0.31 -13.65
N ILE A 58 12.56 1.54 -13.49
CA ILE A 58 13.32 2.73 -13.88
C ILE A 58 14.56 2.85 -13.00
N LEU A 59 14.42 2.70 -11.68
CA LEU A 59 15.55 2.76 -10.75
C LEU A 59 16.60 1.68 -11.09
N PHE A 60 16.16 0.44 -11.25
CA PHE A 60 17.04 -0.68 -11.62
C PHE A 60 17.64 -0.52 -13.02
N GLY A 61 16.83 -0.11 -14.00
CA GLY A 61 17.23 0.00 -15.39
C GLY A 61 18.25 1.10 -15.64
N VAL A 62 18.05 2.29 -15.08
CA VAL A 62 19.00 3.41 -15.23
C VAL A 62 20.29 3.12 -14.47
N PHE A 63 20.19 2.64 -13.22
CA PHE A 63 21.37 2.22 -12.46
C PHE A 63 22.15 1.13 -13.21
N GLY A 64 21.46 0.08 -13.65
CA GLY A 64 22.05 -1.03 -14.39
C GLY A 64 22.67 -0.61 -15.73
N LEU A 65 22.05 0.34 -16.44
CA LEU A 65 22.57 0.88 -17.70
C LEU A 65 23.90 1.60 -17.47
N ILE A 66 23.94 2.55 -16.53
CA ILE A 66 25.17 3.29 -16.21
C ILE A 66 26.23 2.34 -15.65
N TRP A 67 25.84 1.40 -14.78
CA TRP A 67 26.72 0.39 -14.24
C TRP A 67 27.32 -0.52 -15.34
N THR A 68 26.54 -0.87 -16.37
CA THR A 68 27.03 -1.66 -17.50
C THR A 68 28.08 -0.89 -18.28
N PHE A 69 27.84 0.40 -18.57
CA PHE A 69 28.86 1.24 -19.23
C PHE A 69 30.12 1.38 -18.38
N TYR A 70 29.96 1.61 -17.09
CA TYR A 70 31.07 1.65 -16.14
C TYR A 70 31.84 0.33 -16.15
N PHE A 71 31.15 -0.80 -16.05
CA PHE A 71 31.76 -2.13 -16.01
C PHE A 71 32.55 -2.46 -17.28
N VAL A 72 31.99 -2.13 -18.46
CA VAL A 72 32.69 -2.28 -19.75
C VAL A 72 33.92 -1.39 -19.80
N TYR A 73 33.81 -0.13 -19.34
CA TYR A 73 34.94 0.78 -19.27
C TYR A 73 36.04 0.25 -18.34
N THR A 74 35.69 -0.15 -17.11
CA THR A 74 36.66 -0.67 -16.14
C THR A 74 37.29 -1.99 -16.60
N GLY A 75 36.56 -2.80 -17.37
CA GLY A 75 37.11 -4.02 -17.97
C GLY A 75 38.21 -3.75 -19.03
N SER A 76 38.37 -2.51 -19.48
CA SER A 76 39.47 -2.08 -20.36
C SER A 76 40.65 -1.46 -19.60
N LEU A 77 40.54 -1.28 -18.29
CA LEU A 77 41.62 -0.77 -17.46
C LEU A 77 42.54 -1.92 -17.07
N GLU A 78 43.84 -1.73 -17.26
CA GLU A 78 44.86 -2.70 -16.88
C GLU A 78 45.39 -2.29 -15.50
N GLU A 79 44.72 -2.78 -14.45
CA GLU A 79 45.06 -2.50 -13.05
C GLU A 79 45.63 -3.75 -12.36
N ASP A 80 46.73 -3.55 -11.63
CA ASP A 80 47.32 -4.47 -10.67
C ASP A 80 46.84 -4.15 -9.23
N GLU A 81 47.10 -5.05 -8.29
CA GLU A 81 46.74 -4.95 -6.87
C GLU A 81 47.27 -3.66 -6.19
N GLU A 82 48.32 -3.02 -6.74
CA GLU A 82 48.90 -1.76 -6.25
C GLU A 82 48.45 -0.50 -7.05
N SER A 83 47.48 -0.60 -7.97
CA SER A 83 47.12 0.52 -8.86
C SER A 83 46.32 1.64 -8.19
N GLY A 84 45.92 1.45 -6.92
CA GLY A 84 45.25 2.47 -6.13
C GLY A 84 46.16 3.66 -5.78
N LEU A 85 45.58 4.83 -5.54
CA LEU A 85 46.32 6.00 -5.09
C LEU A 85 46.82 5.81 -3.64
N SER A 86 48.11 5.57 -3.45
CA SER A 86 48.79 5.41 -2.15
C SER A 86 49.72 6.59 -1.80
N LEU A 87 50.15 6.69 -0.53
CA LEU A 87 51.00 7.76 0.03
C LEU A 87 52.35 7.22 0.48
#